data_AF-A0A7X6WJQ8-F1
#
_entry.id   AF-A0A7X6WJQ8-F1
#
_cell.length_a   1.000
_cell.length_b   1.000
_cell.length_c   1.000
_cell.angle_alpha   90.00
_cell.angle_beta   90.00
_cell.angle_gamma   90.00
#
_symmetry.space_group_name_H-M   'P 1'
#
loop_
_entity.id
_entity.type
_entity.pdbx_description
1 polymer ?
#
loop_
_entity_poly.entity_id
_entity_poly.type
_entity_poly.pdbx_seq_one_letter_code
_entity_poly.pdbx_strand_id
1 'polypeptide(L)'
;MSYDLSKVVAELMLEPEDLLEVYQSFFRETRQNLVNCHKALATANYDTLPGIFHSIKGSALNLRMTELAELILEMENLCKKGDLRQLVQRIPNLEQKVTSIESSVIRYYSANF
;
A
#
# COMPACT_ATOMS: atom_id res chain seq x y z
N MET A 1 7.42 -12.98 -4.32
CA MET A 1 8.07 -12.59 -5.60
C MET A 1 8.20 -11.07 -5.61
N SER A 2 9.06 -10.48 -6.43
CA SER A 2 9.13 -9.01 -6.55
C SER A 2 7.96 -8.49 -7.39
N TYR A 3 7.42 -7.32 -7.03
CA TYR A 3 6.43 -6.61 -7.84
C TYR A 3 7.02 -6.31 -9.23
N ASP A 4 6.42 -6.87 -10.28
CA ASP A 4 6.95 -6.81 -11.66
C ASP A 4 6.32 -5.64 -12.42
N LEU A 5 6.98 -4.48 -12.35
CA LEU A 5 6.51 -3.27 -13.01
C LEU A 5 6.37 -3.42 -14.53
N SER A 6 7.21 -4.24 -15.17
CA SER A 6 7.19 -4.39 -16.63
C SER A 6 5.87 -5.00 -17.11
N LYS A 7 5.32 -5.96 -16.36
CA LYS A 7 4.01 -6.55 -16.62
C LYS A 7 2.88 -5.57 -16.35
N VAL A 8 2.96 -4.82 -15.25
CA VAL A 8 1.90 -3.87 -14.89
C VAL A 8 1.76 -2.76 -15.93
N VAL A 9 2.87 -2.23 -16.46
CA VAL A 9 2.86 -1.26 -17.55
C VAL A 9 2.15 -1.83 -18.79
N ALA A 10 2.46 -3.08 -19.15
CA ALA A 10 1.82 -3.74 -20.29
C ALA A 10 0.31 -4.02 -20.07
N GLU A 11 -0.10 -4.33 -18.84
CA GLU A 11 -1.49 -4.66 -18.50
C GLU A 11 -2.40 -3.43 -18.39
N LEU A 12 -1.89 -2.30 -17.91
CA LEU A 12 -2.71 -1.13 -17.61
C LEU A 12 -3.00 -0.26 -18.85
N MET A 13 -2.30 -0.48 -19.97
CA MET A 13 -2.48 0.27 -21.22
C MET A 13 -2.46 1.80 -21.04
N LEU A 14 -1.65 2.27 -20.07
CA LEU A 14 -1.43 3.68 -19.80
C LEU A 14 -0.08 4.10 -20.39
N GLU A 15 0.01 5.37 -20.79
CA GLU A 15 1.30 5.95 -21.10
C GLU A 15 2.20 5.94 -19.86
N PRO A 16 3.52 5.77 -20.00
CA PRO A 16 4.42 5.66 -18.87
C PRO A 16 4.32 6.84 -17.90
N GLU A 17 4.16 8.06 -18.41
CA GLU A 17 4.04 9.29 -17.62
C GLU A 17 2.76 9.31 -16.77
N ASP A 18 1.62 8.95 -17.37
CA ASP A 18 0.33 8.86 -16.67
C ASP A 18 0.39 7.81 -15.57
N LEU A 19 0.96 6.64 -15.86
CA LEU A 19 1.10 5.59 -14.85
C LEU A 19 2.05 6.00 -13.71
N LEU A 20 3.10 6.77 -14.00
CA LEU A 20 3.97 7.33 -12.97
C LEU A 20 3.20 8.27 -12.04
N GLU A 21 2.35 9.14 -12.59
CA GLU A 21 1.49 10.02 -11.78
C GLU A 21 0.55 9.21 -10.87
N VAL A 22 -0.05 8.14 -11.40
CA VAL A 22 -0.90 7.24 -10.59
C VAL A 22 -0.11 6.61 -9.45
N TYR A 23 1.10 6.11 -9.70
CA TYR A 23 1.97 5.60 -8.64
C TYR A 23 2.32 6.67 -7.60
N GLN A 24 2.67 7.87 -8.04
CA GLN A 24 2.99 8.97 -7.13
C GLN A 24 1.79 9.35 -6.24
N SER A 25 0.57 9.34 -6.80
CA SER A 25 -0.65 9.55 -5.99
C SER A 25 -0.84 8.43 -4.99
N PHE A 26 -0.73 7.18 -5.44
CA PHE A 26 -0.83 6.01 -4.57
C PHE A 26 0.13 6.07 -3.38
N PHE A 27 1.41 6.35 -3.59
CA PHE A 27 2.37 6.40 -2.49
C PHE A 27 2.15 7.59 -1.55
N ARG A 28 1.76 8.75 -2.10
CA ARG A 28 1.40 9.94 -1.29
C ARG A 28 0.20 9.65 -0.39
N GLU A 29 -0.87 9.11 -0.94
CA GLU A 29 -2.08 8.74 -0.19
C GLU A 29 -1.80 7.63 0.83
N THR A 30 -1.04 6.61 0.44
CA THR A 30 -0.66 5.50 1.33
C THR A 30 0.15 6.00 2.52
N ARG A 31 1.10 6.92 2.32
CA ARG A 31 1.84 7.55 3.44
C ARG A 31 0.92 8.33 4.37
N GLN A 32 0.00 9.11 3.82
CA GLN A 32 -0.98 9.85 4.63
C GLN A 32 -1.87 8.90 5.45
N ASN A 33 -2.28 7.78 4.83
CA ASN A 33 -3.04 6.73 5.48
C ASN A 33 -2.24 6.02 6.59
N LEU A 34 -0.94 5.76 6.39
CA LEU A 34 -0.06 5.21 7.43
C LEU A 34 0.12 6.18 8.61
N VAL A 35 0.26 7.49 8.34
CA VAL A 35 0.26 8.51 9.39
C VAL A 35 -1.05 8.49 10.17
N ASN A 36 -2.19 8.37 9.49
CA ASN A 36 -3.50 8.27 10.14
C ASN A 36 -3.65 6.97 10.94
N CYS A 37 -3.09 5.86 10.46
CA CYS A 37 -3.03 4.58 11.17
C CYS A 37 -2.27 4.72 12.49
N HIS A 38 -1.07 5.31 12.48
CA HIS A 38 -0.30 5.59 13.70
C HIS A 38 -1.05 6.49 14.68
N LYS A 39 -1.70 7.55 14.18
CA LYS A 39 -2.53 8.42 15.01
C LYS A 39 -3.70 7.68 15.67
N ALA A 40 -4.40 6.84 14.90
CA ALA A 40 -5.50 6.03 15.41
C ALA A 40 -5.03 5.07 16.52
N LEU A 41 -3.85 4.46 16.36
CA LEU A 41 -3.27 3.56 17.37
C LEU A 41 -2.87 4.31 18.64
N ALA A 42 -2.21 5.47 18.49
CA ALA A 42 -1.75 6.28 19.61
C ALA A 42 -2.91 6.88 20.43
N THR A 43 -4.05 7.15 19.78
CA THR A 43 -5.25 7.74 20.41
C THR A 43 -6.32 6.71 20.77
N ALA A 44 -6.03 5.41 20.60
CA ALA A 44 -6.98 4.31 20.77
C ALA A 44 -8.29 4.46 19.95
N ASN A 45 -8.25 5.20 18.85
CA ASN A 45 -9.37 5.41 17.94
C ASN A 45 -9.39 4.35 16.82
N TYR A 46 -9.60 3.10 17.21
CA TYR A 46 -9.45 1.94 16.33
C TYR A 46 -10.55 1.81 15.27
N ASP A 47 -11.69 2.48 15.44
CA ASP A 47 -12.84 2.42 14.53
C ASP A 47 -12.52 2.91 13.11
N THR A 48 -11.49 3.75 12.99
CA THR A 48 -11.04 4.31 11.71
C THR A 48 -10.13 3.36 10.91
N LEU A 49 -9.50 2.39 11.58
CA LEU A 49 -8.48 1.51 10.98
C LEU A 49 -9.01 0.63 9.84
N PRO A 50 -10.20 0.00 9.93
CA PRO A 50 -10.73 -0.78 8.80
C PRO A 50 -10.91 0.04 7.53
N GLY A 51 -11.37 1.29 7.66
CA GLY A 51 -11.54 2.20 6.52
C GLY A 51 -10.21 2.58 5.86
N ILE A 52 -9.18 2.84 6.68
CA ILE A 52 -7.81 3.10 6.22
C ILE A 52 -7.29 1.91 5.43
N PHE A 53 -7.36 0.70 5.99
CA PHE A 53 -6.89 -0.51 5.30
C PHE A 53 -7.70 -0.82 4.03
N HIS A 54 -9.01 -0.65 4.06
CA HIS A 54 -9.86 -0.83 2.89
C HIS A 54 -9.44 0.08 1.73
N SER A 55 -9.16 1.36 2.02
CA SER A 55 -8.70 2.33 1.04
C SER A 55 -7.36 1.94 0.42
N ILE A 56 -6.33 1.64 1.23
CA ILE A 56 -5.00 1.26 0.70
C ILE A 56 -5.11 -0.02 -0.14
N LYS A 57 -5.89 -1.01 0.32
CA LYS A 57 -6.09 -2.29 -0.39
C LYS A 57 -6.72 -2.08 -1.77
N GLY A 58 -7.78 -1.27 -1.85
CA GLY A 58 -8.44 -0.97 -3.12
C GLY A 58 -7.48 -0.37 -4.14
N SER A 59 -6.72 0.65 -3.73
CA SER A 59 -5.74 1.29 -4.60
C SER A 59 -4.59 0.35 -4.99
N ALA A 60 -4.12 -0.50 -4.06
CA ALA A 60 -3.09 -1.50 -4.34
C ALA A 60 -3.54 -2.52 -5.39
N LEU A 61 -4.80 -2.99 -5.34
CA LEU A 61 -5.37 -3.92 -6.33
C LEU A 61 -5.50 -3.29 -7.72
N ASN A 62 -5.89 -2.02 -7.79
CA ASN A 62 -5.94 -1.28 -9.06
C ASN A 62 -4.57 -1.25 -9.75
N LEU A 63 -3.50 -1.23 -8.97
CA LEU A 63 -2.12 -1.28 -9.44
C LEU A 63 -1.50 -2.68 -9.44
N ARG A 64 -2.30 -3.76 -9.32
CA ARG A 64 -1.81 -5.14 -9.33
C ARG A 64 -0.76 -5.44 -8.25
N MET A 65 -0.71 -4.66 -7.18
CA MET A 65 0.15 -4.90 -6.02
C MET A 65 -0.47 -5.98 -5.12
N THR A 66 -0.70 -7.18 -5.67
CA THR A 66 -1.48 -8.25 -5.03
C THR A 66 -0.92 -8.64 -3.66
N GLU A 67 0.40 -8.83 -3.54
CA GLU A 67 1.02 -9.19 -2.25
C GLU A 67 0.86 -8.07 -1.19
N LEU A 68 0.81 -6.80 -1.60
CA LEU A 68 0.53 -5.69 -0.69
C LEU A 68 -0.95 -5.70 -0.26
N ALA A 69 -1.86 -5.94 -1.22
CA ALA A 69 -3.29 -6.03 -0.95
C ALA A 69 -3.63 -7.20 0.01
N GLU A 70 -2.96 -8.34 -0.13
CA GLU A 70 -3.08 -9.49 0.77
C GLU A 70 -2.64 -9.16 2.19
N LEU A 71 -1.46 -8.54 2.35
CA LEU A 71 -0.98 -8.09 3.66
C LEU A 71 -1.96 -7.12 4.32
N ILE A 72 -2.52 -6.17 3.56
CA ILE A 72 -3.50 -5.21 4.08
C ILE A 72 -4.81 -5.91 4.45
N LEU A 73 -5.24 -6.91 3.68
CA LEU A 73 -6.42 -7.70 4.00
C LEU A 73 -6.25 -8.47 5.32
N GLU A 74 -5.07 -9.05 5.57
CA GLU A 74 -4.76 -9.67 6.86
C GLU A 74 -4.91 -8.66 8.00
N MET A 75 -4.37 -7.44 7.82
CA MET A 75 -4.48 -6.36 8.82
C MET A 75 -5.93 -5.89 9.03
N GLU A 76 -6.70 -5.72 7.96
CA GLU A 76 -8.13 -5.41 8.03
C GLU A 76 -8.90 -6.47 8.83
N ASN A 77 -8.56 -7.75 8.65
CA ASN A 77 -9.15 -8.86 9.40
C ASN A 77 -8.72 -8.87 10.87
N LEU A 78 -7.49 -8.50 11.19
CA LEU A 78 -7.03 -8.33 12.58
C LEU A 78 -7.83 -7.23 13.29
N CYS A 79 -8.09 -6.10 12.62
CA CYS A 79 -8.98 -5.05 13.15
C CYS A 79 -10.38 -5.57 13.44
N LYS A 80 -11.00 -6.28 12.49
CA LYS A 80 -12.35 -6.83 12.64
C LYS A 80 -12.46 -7.84 13.79
N LYS A 81 -11.37 -8.56 14.08
CA LYS A 81 -11.27 -9.51 15.19
C LYS A 81 -10.87 -8.87 16.53
N GLY A 82 -10.52 -7.58 16.54
CA GLY A 82 -10.03 -6.89 17.73
C GLY A 82 -8.59 -7.27 18.14
N ASP A 83 -7.82 -7.93 17.27
CA ASP A 83 -6.44 -8.35 17.58
C ASP A 83 -5.43 -7.22 17.29
N LEU A 84 -5.51 -6.18 18.11
CA LEU A 84 -4.69 -4.97 17.97
C LEU A 84 -3.21 -5.23 18.24
N ARG A 85 -2.88 -6.23 19.06
CA ARG A 85 -1.48 -6.59 19.35
C ARG A 85 -0.81 -7.13 18.10
N GLN A 86 -1.44 -8.09 17.41
CA GLN A 86 -0.91 -8.59 16.15
C GLN A 86 -0.90 -7.50 15.08
N LEU A 87 -1.94 -6.65 15.04
CA LEU A 87 -2.00 -5.54 14.09
C LEU A 87 -0.77 -4.62 14.19
N VAL A 88 -0.45 -4.16 15.40
CA VAL A 88 0.69 -3.26 15.65
C VAL A 88 2.00 -3.92 15.21
N GLN A 89 2.16 -5.23 15.44
CA GLN A 89 3.35 -5.97 15.01
C GLN A 89 3.49 -6.07 13.47
N ARG A 90 2.39 -5.91 12.72
CA ARG A 90 2.39 -6.00 11.24
C ARG A 90 2.68 -4.68 10.55
N ILE A 91 2.51 -3.53 11.23
CA ILE A 91 2.71 -2.21 10.63
C ILE A 91 4.11 -2.00 10.06
N PRO A 92 5.20 -2.36 10.76
CA PRO A 92 6.55 -2.20 10.18
C PRO A 92 6.74 -2.99 8.89
N ASN A 93 6.11 -4.18 8.78
CA ASN A 93 6.15 -4.98 7.55
C ASN A 93 5.40 -4.27 6.41
N LEU A 94 4.23 -3.70 6.69
CA LEU A 94 3.47 -2.91 5.72
C LEU A 94 4.29 -1.72 5.21
N GLU A 95 4.89 -0.94 6.11
CA GLU A 95 5.73 0.22 5.76
C GLU A 95 6.94 -0.19 4.91
N GLN A 96 7.61 -1.28 5.29
CA GLN A 96 8.74 -1.83 4.54
C GLN A 96 8.31 -2.28 3.15
N LYS A 97 7.16 -2.96 3.02
CA LYS A 97 6.63 -3.42 1.73
C LYS A 97 6.31 -2.25 0.80
N VAL A 98 5.62 -1.23 1.31
CA VAL A 98 5.30 0.00 0.55
C VAL A 98 6.59 0.68 0.07
N THR A 99 7.56 0.87 0.96
CA THR A 99 8.86 1.49 0.64
C THR A 99 9.64 0.69 -0.41
N SER A 100 9.61 -0.65 -0.32
CA SER A 100 10.27 -1.54 -1.27
C SER A 100 9.66 -1.46 -2.67
N ILE A 101 8.32 -1.43 -2.75
CA ILE A 101 7.59 -1.28 -4.01
C ILE A 101 7.88 0.10 -4.61
N GLU A 102 7.79 1.17 -3.83
CA GLU A 102 8.09 2.53 -4.30
C GLU A 102 9.51 2.65 -4.85
N SER A 103 10.50 2.11 -4.14
CA SER A 103 11.88 2.10 -4.61
C SER A 103 12.02 1.32 -5.93
N SER A 104 11.22 0.29 -6.13
CA SER A 104 11.22 -0.49 -7.38
C SER A 104 10.58 0.29 -8.53
N VAL A 105 9.49 1.03 -8.27
CA VAL A 105 8.89 1.95 -9.25
C VAL A 105 9.90 3.02 -9.66
N ILE A 106 10.53 3.70 -8.70
CA ILE A 106 11.53 4.74 -8.99
C ILE A 106 12.68 4.19 -9.84
N ARG A 107 13.25 3.04 -9.46
CA ARG A 107 14.33 2.40 -10.22
C ARG A 107 13.91 2.04 -11.65
N TYR A 108 12.69 1.53 -11.84
CA TYR A 108 12.19 1.20 -13.17
C TYR A 108 12.13 2.45 -14.04
N TYR A 109 11.53 3.54 -13.56
CA TYR A 109 11.40 4.76 -14.35
C TYR A 109 12.75 5.40 -14.64
N SER A 110 13.66 5.51 -13.65
CA SER A 110 15.00 6.06 -13.88
C SER A 110 15.89 5.25 -14.83
N ALA A 111 15.57 3.97 -15.06
CA ALA A 111 16.35 3.11 -15.96
C ALA A 111 15.78 3.05 -17.39
N ASN A 112 14.53 3.48 -17.59
CA ASN A 112 13.82 3.31 -18.87
C ASN A 112 13.35 4.64 -19.49
N PHE A 113 13.42 5.75 -18.76
CA PHE A 113 13.02 7.11 -19.17
C PHE A 113 14.00 8.14 -18.60
#